data_AF-A0A523XRQ5-F1
#
_entry.id   AF-A0A523XRQ5-F1
#
_cell.length_a   1.000
_cell.length_b   1.000
_cell.length_c   1.000
_cell.angle_alpha   90.00
_cell.angle_beta   90.00
_cell.angle_gamma   90.00
#
_symmetry.space_group_name_H-M   'P 1'
#
loop_
_entity.id
_entity.type
_entity.pdbx_description
1 polymer ?
#
loop_
_entity_poly.entity_id
_entity_poly.type
_entity_poly.pdbx_seq_one_letter_code
_entity_poly.pdbx_strand_id
1 'polypeptide(L)'
;EVAGGAETVVGSLLSTCGTVIMPTFTYRTVITPPVGPPDNAIEYGSADEENLMAEFYHPDMPADPAMGIVAETLRQYPEAIRSVHPILSFTGVNAQEALQMQTLEEPLAPIGWLAEYDGDVLLLGVDHTVNTSLNYAERQAGRKQFLRWALTPRGVVACPVYPGCADGFQVIVPRLDGVTRRVLLGQSMVEAIPLRDLIHIVVSWMHEDPRALLCDRPGCERCAAIRASVRVP
;
A
#
# COMPACT_ATOMS: atom_id res chain seq x y z
N GLU A 1 -16.93 -6.00 19.10
CA GLU A 1 -15.67 -5.86 19.85
C GLU A 1 -14.99 -7.22 19.91
N VAL A 2 -13.66 -7.27 19.76
CA VAL A 2 -12.88 -8.51 19.87
C VAL A 2 -12.34 -8.58 21.29
N ALA A 3 -12.68 -9.64 22.04
CA ALA A 3 -12.11 -9.84 23.36
C ALA A 3 -10.58 -10.00 23.24
N GLY A 4 -9.82 -9.13 23.92
CA GLY A 4 -8.35 -9.09 23.81
C GLY A 4 -7.80 -8.23 22.67
N GLY A 5 -8.66 -7.46 21.98
CA GLY A 5 -8.22 -6.37 21.11
C GLY A 5 -7.41 -6.82 19.89
N ALA A 6 -6.42 -6.00 19.52
CA ALA A 6 -5.59 -6.19 18.34
C ALA A 6 -4.65 -7.40 18.49
N GLU A 7 -4.21 -7.69 19.71
CA GLU A 7 -3.36 -8.82 20.06
C GLU A 7 -4.04 -10.14 19.72
N THR A 8 -5.35 -10.25 19.98
CA THR A 8 -6.14 -11.43 19.60
C THR A 8 -6.26 -11.57 18.09
N VAL A 9 -6.40 -10.47 17.35
CA VAL A 9 -6.43 -10.51 15.88
C VAL A 9 -5.08 -10.97 15.33
N VAL A 10 -3.98 -10.39 15.82
CA VAL A 10 -2.61 -10.78 15.43
C VAL A 10 -2.35 -12.25 15.76
N GLY A 11 -2.65 -12.70 16.98
CA GLY A 11 -2.47 -14.10 17.37
C GLY A 11 -3.31 -15.08 16.54
N SER A 12 -4.52 -14.69 16.15
CA SER A 12 -5.38 -15.51 15.28
C SER A 12 -4.80 -15.63 13.87
N LEU A 13 -4.28 -14.53 13.30
CA LEU A 13 -3.61 -14.55 12.00
C LEU A 13 -2.34 -15.41 12.05
N LEU A 14 -1.48 -15.22 13.05
CA LEU A 14 -0.22 -15.96 13.18
C LEU A 14 -0.42 -17.46 13.46
N SER A 15 -1.52 -17.85 14.10
CA SER A 15 -1.85 -19.27 14.32
C SER A 15 -2.48 -19.97 13.12
N THR A 16 -3.01 -19.19 12.16
CA THR A 16 -3.72 -19.71 10.98
C THR A 16 -2.88 -19.63 9.71
N CYS A 17 -2.07 -18.57 9.57
CA CYS A 17 -1.31 -18.27 8.37
C CYS A 17 0.17 -18.63 8.56
N GLY A 18 0.79 -19.22 7.53
CA GLY A 18 2.24 -19.53 7.56
C GLY A 18 3.12 -18.28 7.55
N THR A 19 2.70 -17.26 6.81
CA THR A 19 3.36 -15.95 6.68
C THR A 19 2.30 -14.86 6.78
N VAL A 20 2.59 -13.79 7.53
CA VAL A 20 1.71 -12.62 7.66
C VAL A 20 2.53 -11.37 7.36
N ILE A 21 2.03 -10.52 6.48
CA ILE A 21 2.62 -9.23 6.11
C ILE A 21 1.55 -8.15 6.21
N MET A 22 1.90 -7.00 6.79
CA MET A 22 1.04 -5.81 6.86
C MET A 22 1.82 -4.56 6.45
N PRO A 23 1.17 -3.61 5.74
CA PRO A 23 1.78 -2.30 5.51
C PRO A 23 1.97 -1.58 6.84
N THR A 24 3.14 -0.98 7.03
CA THR A 24 3.48 -0.14 8.19
C THR A 24 4.06 1.17 7.68
N PHE A 25 3.31 1.86 6.81
CA PHE A 25 3.78 3.07 6.16
C PHE A 25 4.12 4.18 7.16
N THR A 26 5.03 5.07 6.79
CA THR A 26 5.60 6.11 7.66
C THR A 26 5.64 7.44 6.94
N TYR A 27 4.49 8.08 6.77
CA TYR A 27 4.39 9.33 6.02
C TYR A 27 5.10 10.51 6.67
N ARG A 28 5.39 10.45 7.97
CA ARG A 28 6.22 11.43 8.68
C ARG A 28 7.68 11.49 8.21
N THR A 29 8.12 10.58 7.36
CA THR A 29 9.46 10.64 6.75
C THR A 29 9.45 11.42 5.44
N VAL A 30 8.28 11.72 4.89
CA VAL A 30 8.15 12.36 3.57
C VAL A 30 8.72 13.77 3.60
N ILE A 31 9.48 14.10 2.55
CA ILE A 31 9.99 15.44 2.27
C ILE A 31 9.40 15.92 0.94
N THR A 32 8.97 17.16 0.90
CA THR A 32 8.56 17.85 -0.32
C THR A 32 9.62 18.90 -0.66
N PRO A 33 10.46 18.69 -1.70
CA PRO A 33 11.49 19.65 -2.04
C PRO A 33 10.89 20.96 -2.61
N PRO A 34 11.68 22.05 -2.67
CA PRO A 34 11.24 23.31 -3.29
C PRO A 34 11.10 23.22 -4.81
N VAL A 35 11.74 22.23 -5.46
CA VAL A 35 11.69 21.99 -6.90
C VAL A 35 11.74 20.49 -7.20
N GLY A 36 11.18 20.09 -8.33
CA GLY A 36 11.28 18.72 -8.83
C GLY A 36 10.66 18.56 -10.23
N PRO A 37 10.52 17.31 -10.72
CA PRO A 37 10.00 17.05 -12.06
C PRO A 37 8.55 17.53 -12.24
N PRO A 38 8.16 17.96 -13.46
CA PRO A 38 6.77 18.25 -13.76
C PRO A 38 5.89 17.00 -13.68
N ASP A 39 4.57 17.18 -13.65
CA ASP A 39 3.56 16.11 -13.68
C ASP A 39 3.72 15.07 -12.55
N ASN A 40 4.17 15.51 -11.36
CA ASN A 40 4.44 14.64 -10.21
C ASN A 40 3.33 14.64 -9.13
N ALA A 41 2.20 15.32 -9.42
CA ALA A 41 1.04 15.42 -8.54
C ALA A 41 1.41 15.77 -7.08
N ILE A 42 2.24 16.79 -6.95
CA ILE A 42 2.57 17.52 -5.73
C ILE A 42 2.82 18.98 -6.08
N GLU A 43 2.53 19.86 -5.14
CA GLU A 43 2.94 21.26 -5.19
C GLU A 43 4.33 21.38 -4.53
N TYR A 44 5.34 21.81 -5.29
CA TYR A 44 6.69 21.96 -4.77
C TYR A 44 6.81 23.22 -3.91
N GLY A 45 7.58 23.14 -2.82
CA GLY A 45 7.78 24.26 -1.89
C GLY A 45 6.56 24.61 -1.04
N SER A 46 5.52 23.75 -0.99
CA SER A 46 4.30 24.00 -0.24
C SER A 46 4.28 23.42 1.18
N ALA A 47 5.37 22.79 1.63
CA ALA A 47 5.37 21.94 2.84
C ALA A 47 6.59 22.20 3.74
N ASP A 48 6.97 23.47 3.91
CA ASP A 48 8.10 23.87 4.75
C ASP A 48 7.90 23.47 6.22
N GLU A 49 6.68 23.61 6.76
CA GLU A 49 6.37 23.22 8.14
C GLU A 49 6.41 21.70 8.32
N GLU A 50 5.82 20.93 7.40
CA GLU A 50 5.87 19.47 7.43
C GLU A 50 7.30 18.94 7.27
N ASN A 51 8.10 19.57 6.41
CA ASN A 51 9.51 19.21 6.24
C ASN A 51 10.31 19.41 7.54
N LEU A 52 10.02 20.46 8.33
CA LEU A 52 10.67 20.71 9.63
C LEU A 52 10.27 19.67 10.69
N MET A 53 9.08 19.09 10.54
CA MET A 53 8.56 18.04 11.44
C MET A 53 8.91 16.62 10.97
N ALA A 54 9.54 16.48 9.81
CA ALA A 54 9.89 15.19 9.27
C ALA A 54 10.93 14.47 10.13
N GLU A 55 10.75 13.15 10.28
CA GLU A 55 11.61 12.30 11.09
C GLU A 55 12.44 11.35 10.21
N PHE A 56 13.62 10.97 10.70
CA PHE A 56 14.39 9.89 10.06
C PHE A 56 13.62 8.58 10.15
N TYR A 57 13.60 7.82 9.06
CA TYR A 57 13.11 6.45 9.13
C TYR A 57 13.95 5.61 10.11
N HIS A 58 13.27 4.97 11.05
CA HIS A 58 13.81 3.92 11.91
C HIS A 58 12.84 2.74 11.93
N PRO A 59 13.30 1.48 11.83
CA PRO A 59 12.40 0.31 11.87
C PRO A 59 11.49 0.26 13.11
N ASP A 60 11.96 0.81 14.23
CA ASP A 60 11.25 0.80 15.52
C ASP A 60 10.21 1.93 15.66
N MET A 61 10.18 2.90 14.74
CA MET A 61 9.22 4.01 14.80
C MET A 61 7.78 3.50 14.60
N PRO A 62 6.77 4.15 15.20
CA PRO A 62 5.38 3.78 14.98
C PRO A 62 4.99 3.84 13.51
N ALA A 63 4.16 2.90 13.07
CA ALA A 63 3.45 3.03 11.79
C ALA A 63 2.55 4.27 11.81
N ASP A 64 2.23 4.78 10.63
CA ASP A 64 1.24 5.84 10.48
C ASP A 64 -0.11 5.37 11.06
N PRO A 65 -0.84 6.21 11.82
CA PRO A 65 -2.14 5.84 12.39
C PRO A 65 -3.14 5.30 11.35
N ALA A 66 -3.02 5.71 10.09
CA ALA A 66 -3.86 5.20 9.00
C ALA A 66 -3.67 3.70 8.70
N MET A 67 -2.54 3.10 9.12
CA MET A 67 -2.32 1.65 9.01
C MET A 67 -3.13 0.84 10.03
N GLY A 68 -3.64 1.50 11.06
CA GLY A 68 -4.47 0.89 12.09
C GLY A 68 -3.70 0.13 13.17
N ILE A 69 -4.37 -0.08 14.30
CA ILE A 69 -3.76 -0.66 15.49
C ILE A 69 -3.27 -2.09 15.29
N VAL A 70 -3.92 -2.89 14.43
CA VAL A 70 -3.51 -4.27 14.17
C VAL A 70 -2.14 -4.34 13.49
N ALA A 71 -1.87 -3.45 12.52
CA ALA A 71 -0.57 -3.37 11.86
C ALA A 71 0.54 -2.93 12.84
N GLU A 72 0.24 -1.97 13.72
CA GLU A 72 1.17 -1.54 14.75
C GLU A 72 1.42 -2.64 15.80
N THR A 73 0.39 -3.39 16.20
CA THR A 73 0.53 -4.55 17.10
C THR A 73 1.39 -5.65 16.47
N LEU A 74 1.21 -5.95 15.18
CA LEU A 74 2.08 -6.91 14.49
C LEU A 74 3.52 -6.40 14.42
N ARG A 75 3.74 -5.11 14.15
CA ARG A 75 5.08 -4.51 14.10
C ARG A 75 5.85 -4.68 15.41
N GLN A 76 5.15 -4.61 16.53
CA GLN A 76 5.72 -4.75 17.88
C GLN A 76 5.82 -6.22 18.34
N TYR A 77 5.33 -7.16 17.54
CA TYR A 77 5.38 -8.59 17.88
C TYR A 77 6.85 -9.07 17.89
N PRO A 78 7.29 -9.87 18.89
CA PRO A 78 8.72 -10.18 19.08
C PRO A 78 9.42 -10.81 17.87
N GLU A 79 8.71 -11.64 17.10
CA GLU A 79 9.21 -12.33 15.91
C GLU A 79 8.98 -11.53 14.61
N ALA A 80 8.35 -10.35 14.69
CA ALA A 80 8.14 -9.53 13.52
C ALA A 80 9.42 -8.80 13.10
N ILE A 81 9.60 -8.70 11.79
CA ILE A 81 10.63 -7.88 11.17
C ILE A 81 9.97 -6.83 10.28
N ARG A 82 10.70 -5.77 9.97
CA ARG A 82 10.22 -4.66 9.15
C ARG A 82 11.19 -4.38 8.01
N SER A 83 10.65 -4.14 6.81
CA SER A 83 11.42 -3.76 5.65
C SER A 83 11.94 -2.31 5.75
N VAL A 84 12.78 -1.89 4.80
CA VAL A 84 13.60 -0.66 4.95
C VAL A 84 13.13 0.53 4.11
N HIS A 85 12.06 0.41 3.32
CA HIS A 85 11.58 1.54 2.54
C HIS A 85 11.06 2.65 3.48
N PRO A 86 11.58 3.88 3.40
CA PRO A 86 11.34 4.90 4.43
C PRO A 86 9.89 5.42 4.48
N ILE A 87 9.15 5.34 3.36
CA ILE A 87 7.73 5.73 3.29
C ILE A 87 6.79 4.52 3.34
N LEU A 88 7.05 3.50 2.53
CA LEU A 88 6.15 2.38 2.23
C LEU A 88 6.58 1.04 2.87
N SER A 89 7.17 1.06 4.07
CA SER A 89 7.62 -0.17 4.73
C SER A 89 6.48 -1.14 5.05
N PHE A 90 6.82 -2.42 5.17
CA PHE A 90 5.95 -3.51 5.59
C PHE A 90 6.55 -4.18 6.82
N THR A 91 5.72 -4.71 7.69
CA THR A 91 6.13 -5.62 8.76
C THR A 91 5.57 -7.01 8.51
N GLY A 92 6.24 -8.05 9.02
CA GLY A 92 5.72 -9.39 8.91
C GLY A 92 6.46 -10.41 9.76
N VAL A 93 5.80 -11.55 9.95
CA VAL A 93 6.33 -12.74 10.62
C VAL A 93 6.44 -13.85 9.59
N ASN A 94 7.55 -14.60 9.63
CA ASN A 94 7.92 -15.58 8.60
C ASN A 94 7.93 -14.98 7.17
N ALA A 95 8.33 -13.71 7.06
CA ALA A 95 8.22 -12.91 5.84
C ALA A 95 9.58 -12.39 5.34
N GLN A 96 10.70 -12.95 5.81
CA GLN A 96 12.02 -12.37 5.59
C GLN A 96 12.38 -12.24 4.11
N GLU A 97 12.11 -13.27 3.32
CA GLU A 97 12.36 -13.25 1.88
C GLU A 97 11.56 -12.13 1.20
N ALA A 98 10.26 -12.06 1.47
CA ALA A 98 9.37 -11.03 0.92
C ALA A 98 9.82 -9.61 1.28
N LEU A 99 10.16 -9.37 2.55
CA LEU A 99 10.54 -8.04 3.03
C LEU A 99 11.93 -7.61 2.52
N GLN A 100 12.84 -8.55 2.28
CA GLN A 100 14.16 -8.27 1.70
C GLN A 100 14.11 -7.94 0.21
N MET A 101 13.04 -8.34 -0.50
CA MET A 101 12.82 -7.93 -1.89
C MET A 101 12.45 -6.46 -2.03
N GLN A 102 12.02 -5.79 -0.96
CA GLN A 102 11.64 -4.38 -1.03
C GLN A 102 12.87 -3.49 -1.25
N THR A 103 12.85 -2.72 -2.33
CA THR A 103 13.83 -1.66 -2.62
C THR A 103 13.12 -0.31 -2.76
N LEU A 104 13.89 0.75 -3.04
CA LEU A 104 13.31 2.05 -3.38
C LEU A 104 12.58 2.00 -4.75
N GLU A 105 13.08 1.19 -5.67
CA GLU A 105 12.54 1.01 -7.02
C GLU A 105 11.38 0.02 -7.08
N GLU A 106 11.31 -0.93 -6.13
CA GLU A 106 10.24 -1.91 -6.01
C GLU A 106 9.62 -1.85 -4.60
N PRO A 107 8.96 -0.73 -4.24
CA PRO A 107 8.44 -0.51 -2.89
C PRO A 107 7.32 -1.47 -2.51
N LEU A 108 6.62 -2.06 -3.49
CA LEU A 108 5.52 -2.98 -3.25
C LEU A 108 5.90 -4.45 -3.56
N ALA A 109 7.20 -4.75 -3.71
CA ALA A 109 7.70 -6.12 -3.95
C ALA A 109 7.17 -7.19 -2.98
N PRO A 110 6.96 -6.92 -1.66
CA PRO A 110 6.39 -7.92 -0.76
C PRO A 110 5.01 -8.44 -1.21
N ILE A 111 4.20 -7.63 -1.90
CA ILE A 111 2.91 -8.05 -2.45
C ILE A 111 3.11 -9.00 -3.64
N GLY A 112 4.09 -8.71 -4.50
CA GLY A 112 4.46 -9.59 -5.61
C GLY A 112 4.93 -10.95 -5.11
N TRP A 113 5.79 -10.97 -4.10
CA TRP A 113 6.23 -12.21 -3.45
C TRP A 113 5.05 -13.01 -2.91
N LEU A 114 4.12 -12.37 -2.17
CA LEU A 114 2.93 -13.08 -1.69
C LEU A 114 2.11 -13.67 -2.84
N ALA A 115 1.98 -12.97 -3.97
CA ALA A 115 1.24 -13.46 -5.14
C ALA A 115 1.91 -14.68 -5.80
N GLU A 116 3.25 -14.72 -5.84
CA GLU A 116 4.03 -15.85 -6.36
C GLU A 116 3.87 -17.12 -5.51
N TYR A 117 3.61 -16.96 -4.21
CA TYR A 117 3.41 -18.05 -3.25
C TYR A 117 1.93 -18.28 -2.91
N ASP A 118 1.04 -17.99 -3.86
CA ASP A 118 -0.43 -18.19 -3.77
C ASP A 118 -1.07 -17.56 -2.51
N GLY A 119 -0.54 -16.41 -2.08
CA GLY A 119 -1.06 -15.64 -0.94
C GLY A 119 -2.36 -14.90 -1.24
N ASP A 120 -3.09 -14.59 -0.16
CA ASP A 120 -4.33 -13.81 -0.18
C ASP A 120 -4.08 -12.38 0.32
N VAL A 121 -4.86 -11.41 -0.17
CA VAL A 121 -5.09 -10.15 0.54
C VAL A 121 -6.35 -10.28 1.39
N LEU A 122 -6.23 -9.88 2.66
CA LEU A 122 -7.31 -9.91 3.64
C LEU A 122 -7.72 -8.48 4.00
N LEU A 123 -8.96 -8.10 3.69
CA LEU A 123 -9.56 -6.84 4.10
C LEU A 123 -10.39 -7.08 5.37
N LEU A 124 -9.96 -6.50 6.48
CA LEU A 124 -10.58 -6.69 7.80
C LEU A 124 -11.41 -5.44 8.18
N GLY A 125 -12.70 -5.43 7.86
CA GLY A 125 -13.59 -4.31 8.20
C GLY A 125 -13.30 -3.03 7.41
N VAL A 126 -12.57 -3.14 6.30
CA VAL A 126 -12.21 -2.05 5.39
C VAL A 126 -12.57 -2.45 3.96
N ASP A 127 -12.60 -1.47 3.06
CA ASP A 127 -12.91 -1.68 1.65
C ASP A 127 -11.66 -1.59 0.75
N HIS A 128 -11.85 -1.58 -0.56
CA HIS A 128 -10.74 -1.58 -1.50
C HIS A 128 -9.98 -0.25 -1.58
N THR A 129 -10.47 0.84 -1.00
CA THR A 129 -9.77 2.14 -1.01
C THR A 129 -8.46 2.13 -0.21
N VAL A 130 -8.27 1.12 0.64
CA VAL A 130 -7.03 0.87 1.39
C VAL A 130 -6.30 -0.40 0.95
N ASN A 131 -6.73 -1.03 -0.15
CA ASN A 131 -6.12 -2.25 -0.66
C ASN A 131 -4.87 -1.93 -1.49
N THR A 132 -3.70 -1.90 -0.84
CA THR A 132 -2.40 -1.63 -1.46
C THR A 132 -2.07 -2.59 -2.61
N SER A 133 -2.63 -3.81 -2.64
CA SER A 133 -2.39 -4.76 -3.73
C SER A 133 -2.94 -4.28 -5.07
N LEU A 134 -3.95 -3.40 -5.06
CA LEU A 134 -4.43 -2.74 -6.28
C LEU A 134 -3.40 -1.75 -6.83
N ASN A 135 -2.69 -1.01 -5.97
CA ASN A 135 -1.58 -0.16 -6.41
C ASN A 135 -0.43 -0.99 -7.03
N TYR A 136 -0.14 -2.16 -6.46
CA TYR A 136 0.82 -3.09 -7.06
C TYR A 136 0.35 -3.56 -8.46
N ALA A 137 -0.93 -3.95 -8.59
CA ALA A 137 -1.48 -4.33 -9.89
C ALA A 137 -1.48 -3.19 -10.91
N GLU A 138 -1.77 -1.94 -10.49
CA GLU A 138 -1.65 -0.76 -11.34
C GLU A 138 -0.24 -0.58 -11.89
N ARG A 139 0.79 -0.76 -11.04
CA ARG A 139 2.21 -0.72 -11.42
C ARG A 139 2.53 -1.80 -12.46
N GLN A 140 2.06 -3.02 -12.27
CA GLN A 140 2.28 -4.14 -13.19
C GLN A 140 1.63 -3.90 -14.56
N ALA A 141 0.50 -3.19 -14.59
CA ALA A 141 -0.17 -2.76 -15.82
C ALA A 141 0.45 -1.52 -16.47
N GLY A 142 1.59 -1.03 -15.97
CA GLY A 142 2.32 0.09 -16.55
C GLY A 142 1.75 1.47 -16.21
N ARG A 143 0.92 1.60 -15.17
CA ARG A 143 0.40 2.92 -14.75
C ARG A 143 1.54 3.86 -14.36
N LYS A 144 1.39 5.13 -14.75
CA LYS A 144 2.27 6.21 -14.28
C LYS A 144 2.40 6.17 -12.76
N GLN A 145 3.65 6.16 -12.30
CA GLN A 145 4.00 6.27 -10.90
C GLN A 145 4.56 7.65 -10.58
N PHE A 146 4.63 7.97 -9.31
CA PHE A 146 5.09 9.27 -8.83
C PHE A 146 6.44 9.15 -8.12
N LEU A 147 7.10 10.30 -7.96
CA LEU A 147 8.32 10.46 -7.19
C LEU A 147 7.97 11.11 -5.85
N ARG A 148 8.48 10.54 -4.76
CA ARG A 148 8.48 11.17 -3.44
C ARG A 148 9.91 11.23 -2.92
N TRP A 149 10.11 11.97 -1.84
CA TRP A 149 11.38 12.00 -1.14
C TRP A 149 11.14 11.65 0.31
N ALA A 150 12.14 11.05 0.93
CA ALA A 150 12.08 10.72 2.34
C ALA A 150 13.36 11.08 3.05
N LEU A 151 13.22 11.53 4.30
CA LEU A 151 14.31 11.80 5.20
C LEU A 151 14.80 10.48 5.83
N THR A 152 16.09 10.20 5.65
CA THR A 152 16.76 9.03 6.22
C THR A 152 17.99 9.48 7.02
N PRO A 153 18.59 8.61 7.86
CA PRO A 153 19.84 8.95 8.55
C PRO A 153 21.00 9.33 7.61
N ARG A 154 20.90 8.99 6.31
CA ARG A 154 21.89 9.35 5.27
C ARG A 154 21.53 10.64 4.51
N GLY A 155 20.48 11.34 4.94
CA GLY A 155 19.90 12.49 4.25
C GLY A 155 18.64 12.15 3.46
N VAL A 156 18.20 13.10 2.63
CA VAL A 156 17.01 12.97 1.79
C VAL A 156 17.29 12.06 0.62
N VAL A 157 16.46 11.02 0.43
CA VAL A 157 16.55 10.09 -0.70
C VAL A 157 15.30 10.18 -1.57
N ALA A 158 15.48 9.97 -2.87
CA ALA A 158 14.35 9.85 -3.79
C ALA A 158 13.71 8.46 -3.65
N CYS A 159 12.39 8.41 -3.57
CA CYS A 159 11.57 7.20 -3.53
C CYS A 159 10.75 7.15 -4.83
N PRO A 160 11.28 6.52 -5.89
CA PRO A 160 10.53 6.33 -7.13
C PRO A 160 9.38 5.34 -6.90
N VAL A 161 8.51 5.18 -7.90
CA VAL A 161 7.44 4.17 -7.87
C VAL A 161 6.42 4.39 -6.73
N TYR A 162 6.17 5.65 -6.38
CA TYR A 162 5.13 5.98 -5.41
C TYR A 162 3.73 5.85 -6.05
N PRO A 163 2.79 5.17 -5.38
CA PRO A 163 1.48 4.85 -5.95
C PRO A 163 0.56 6.05 -6.17
N GLY A 164 -0.50 5.80 -6.94
CA GLY A 164 -1.53 6.77 -7.27
C GLY A 164 -2.55 7.04 -6.15
N CYS A 165 -3.71 7.56 -6.54
CA CYS A 165 -4.84 7.74 -5.64
C CYS A 165 -5.67 6.45 -5.60
N ALA A 166 -6.04 6.01 -4.39
CA ALA A 166 -6.80 4.78 -4.18
C ALA A 166 -8.32 5.00 -4.04
N ASP A 167 -8.81 6.25 -4.01
CA ASP A 167 -10.22 6.57 -3.78
C ASP A 167 -11.17 5.94 -4.82
N GLY A 168 -10.67 5.63 -6.01
CA GLY A 168 -11.45 5.00 -7.07
C GLY A 168 -11.50 3.48 -6.95
N PHE A 169 -10.73 2.85 -6.06
CA PHE A 169 -10.52 1.40 -6.07
C PHE A 169 -11.77 0.59 -5.80
N GLN A 170 -12.76 1.15 -5.12
CA GLN A 170 -14.00 0.45 -4.79
C GLN A 170 -14.81 0.00 -6.01
N VAL A 171 -14.60 0.59 -7.20
CA VAL A 171 -15.26 0.14 -8.43
C VAL A 171 -14.86 -1.27 -8.86
N ILE A 172 -13.82 -1.86 -8.27
CA ILE A 172 -13.34 -3.21 -8.57
C ILE A 172 -14.28 -4.32 -8.10
N VAL A 173 -15.14 -4.06 -7.10
CA VAL A 173 -15.93 -5.08 -6.39
C VAL A 173 -16.67 -6.05 -7.31
N PRO A 174 -17.46 -5.60 -8.31
CA PRO A 174 -18.19 -6.53 -9.19
C PRO A 174 -17.30 -7.45 -10.00
N ARG A 175 -16.03 -7.05 -10.24
CA ARG A 175 -15.07 -7.85 -11.00
C ARG A 175 -14.40 -8.92 -10.15
N LEU A 176 -14.46 -8.82 -8.83
CA LEU A 176 -13.85 -9.78 -7.90
C LEU A 176 -14.89 -10.75 -7.32
N ASP A 177 -16.17 -10.63 -7.64
CA ASP A 177 -17.24 -11.47 -7.05
C ASP A 177 -17.03 -12.97 -7.27
N GLY A 178 -16.40 -13.37 -8.38
CA GLY A 178 -16.10 -14.77 -8.67
C GLY A 178 -14.95 -15.38 -7.87
N VAL A 179 -14.11 -14.55 -7.23
CA VAL A 179 -12.88 -14.99 -6.53
C VAL A 179 -12.84 -14.57 -5.06
N THR A 180 -13.65 -13.60 -4.67
CA THR A 180 -13.66 -13.06 -3.30
C THR A 180 -14.42 -13.98 -2.37
N ARG A 181 -13.77 -14.41 -1.29
CA ARG A 181 -14.42 -15.06 -0.15
C ARG A 181 -14.83 -13.98 0.85
N ARG A 182 -16.08 -14.00 1.29
CA ARG A 182 -16.65 -13.00 2.20
C ARG A 182 -17.23 -13.67 3.43
N VAL A 183 -17.00 -13.06 4.60
CA VAL A 183 -17.65 -13.45 5.84
C VAL A 183 -17.94 -12.21 6.68
N LEU A 184 -19.11 -12.19 7.32
CA LEU A 184 -19.44 -11.17 8.30
C LEU A 184 -18.97 -11.64 9.68
N LEU A 185 -18.04 -10.90 10.30
CA LEU A 185 -17.59 -11.12 11.67
C LEU A 185 -18.11 -10.00 12.57
N GLY A 186 -19.15 -10.29 13.34
CA GLY A 186 -19.88 -9.28 14.09
C GLY A 186 -20.56 -8.28 13.16
N GLN A 187 -20.07 -7.04 13.13
CA GLN A 187 -20.54 -5.98 12.22
C GLN A 187 -19.54 -5.66 11.09
N SER A 188 -18.40 -6.34 11.07
CA SER A 188 -17.32 -6.07 10.12
C SER A 188 -17.35 -7.11 9.00
N MET A 189 -17.38 -6.63 7.75
CA MET A 189 -17.15 -7.49 6.59
C MET A 189 -15.67 -7.86 6.55
N VAL A 190 -15.38 -9.13 6.32
CA VAL A 190 -14.04 -9.64 6.04
C VAL A 190 -14.04 -10.23 4.64
N GLU A 191 -13.09 -9.78 3.83
CA GLU A 191 -12.91 -10.26 2.46
C GLU A 191 -11.51 -10.86 2.31
N ALA A 192 -11.42 -12.06 1.74
CA ALA A 192 -10.17 -12.69 1.35
C ALA A 192 -10.17 -12.87 -0.17
N ILE A 193 -9.17 -12.29 -0.84
CA ILE A 193 -9.02 -12.32 -2.30
C ILE A 193 -7.65 -12.93 -2.63
N PRO A 194 -7.58 -13.98 -3.47
CA PRO A 194 -6.30 -14.49 -3.96
C PRO A 194 -5.55 -13.38 -4.72
N LEU A 195 -4.31 -13.08 -4.31
CA LEU A 195 -3.54 -11.98 -4.89
C LEU A 195 -3.30 -12.19 -6.38
N ARG A 196 -3.01 -13.42 -6.79
CA ARG A 196 -2.77 -13.77 -8.19
C ARG A 196 -3.97 -13.43 -9.07
N ASP A 197 -5.18 -13.77 -8.63
CA ASP A 197 -6.41 -13.46 -9.36
C ASP A 197 -6.70 -11.96 -9.36
N LEU A 198 -6.56 -11.28 -8.22
CA LEU A 198 -6.74 -9.83 -8.12
C LEU A 198 -5.82 -9.09 -9.08
N ILE A 199 -4.52 -9.42 -9.09
CA ILE A 199 -3.54 -8.79 -9.97
C ILE A 199 -3.89 -9.07 -11.43
N HIS A 200 -4.18 -10.32 -11.80
CA HIS A 200 -4.53 -10.68 -13.17
C HIS A 200 -5.78 -9.95 -13.67
N ILE A 201 -6.84 -9.90 -12.86
CA ILE A 201 -8.09 -9.21 -13.20
C ILE A 201 -7.85 -7.72 -13.41
N VAL A 202 -7.11 -7.07 -12.50
CA VAL A 202 -6.84 -5.62 -12.58
C VAL A 202 -5.96 -5.29 -13.78
N VAL A 203 -4.89 -6.05 -14.00
CA VAL A 203 -3.98 -5.83 -15.13
C VAL A 203 -4.73 -5.99 -16.45
N SER A 204 -5.54 -7.05 -16.58
CA SER A 204 -6.35 -7.27 -17.78
C SER A 204 -7.34 -6.12 -18.01
N TRP A 205 -8.06 -5.70 -16.96
CA TRP A 205 -9.00 -4.59 -17.07
C TRP A 205 -8.32 -3.28 -17.45
N MET A 206 -7.13 -2.99 -16.92
CA MET A 206 -6.41 -1.77 -17.26
C MET A 206 -5.83 -1.76 -18.68
N HIS A 207 -5.51 -2.92 -19.24
CA HIS A 207 -5.14 -3.00 -20.65
C HIS A 207 -6.33 -2.71 -21.58
N GLU A 208 -7.56 -3.03 -21.16
CA GLU A 208 -8.79 -2.67 -21.87
C GLU A 208 -9.18 -1.21 -21.66
N ASP A 209 -9.07 -0.73 -20.42
CA ASP A 209 -9.38 0.64 -20.00
C ASP A 209 -8.24 1.22 -19.15
N PRO A 210 -7.30 1.97 -19.76
CA PRO A 210 -6.21 2.61 -19.03
C PRO A 210 -6.65 3.60 -17.94
N ARG A 211 -7.94 3.98 -17.91
CA ARG A 211 -8.54 4.86 -16.89
C ARG A 211 -9.29 4.11 -15.80
N ALA A 212 -9.35 2.77 -15.85
CA ALA A 212 -9.92 1.96 -14.79
C ALA A 212 -9.33 2.35 -13.42
N LEU A 213 -10.11 2.19 -12.35
CA LEU A 213 -9.73 2.51 -10.96
C LEU A 213 -9.43 4.00 -10.64
N LEU A 214 -9.47 4.91 -11.61
CA LEU A 214 -9.32 6.34 -11.32
C LEU A 214 -10.55 6.88 -10.59
N CYS A 215 -10.34 7.71 -9.57
CA CYS A 215 -11.45 8.34 -8.86
C CYS A 215 -12.03 9.52 -9.66
N ASP A 216 -13.31 9.79 -9.48
CA ASP A 216 -14.02 10.91 -10.13
C ASP A 216 -13.99 12.21 -9.32
N ARG A 217 -13.23 12.24 -8.21
CA ARG A 217 -13.12 13.42 -7.34
C ARG A 217 -12.52 14.60 -8.12
N PRO A 218 -13.23 15.74 -8.23
CA PRO A 218 -12.68 16.95 -8.80
C PRO A 218 -11.42 17.39 -8.03
N GLY A 219 -10.39 17.85 -8.75
CA GLY A 219 -9.14 18.30 -8.14
C GLY A 219 -8.21 17.17 -7.66
N CYS A 220 -8.48 15.90 -7.93
CA CYS A 220 -7.51 14.84 -7.65
C CYS A 220 -6.31 14.92 -8.61
N GLU A 221 -5.22 15.56 -8.18
CA GLU A 221 -4.03 15.78 -8.99
C GLU A 221 -3.39 14.48 -9.50
N ARG A 222 -3.33 13.44 -8.65
CA ARG A 222 -2.78 12.13 -9.04
C ARG A 222 -3.59 11.51 -10.19
N CYS A 223 -4.91 11.47 -10.07
CA CYS A 223 -5.76 10.96 -11.15
C CYS A 223 -5.73 11.85 -12.39
N ALA A 224 -5.65 13.18 -12.25
CA ALA A 224 -5.50 14.10 -13.38
C ALA A 224 -4.20 13.86 -14.16
N ALA A 225 -3.08 13.70 -13.45
CA ALA A 225 -1.79 13.38 -14.05
C ALA A 225 -1.82 12.03 -14.80
N ILE A 226 -2.49 11.01 -14.24
CA ILE A 226 -2.66 9.72 -14.93
C ILE A 226 -3.54 9.89 -16.18
N ARG A 227 -4.69 10.57 -16.08
CA ARG A 227 -5.59 10.84 -17.24
C ARG A 227 -4.88 11.56 -18.39
N ALA A 228 -3.95 12.46 -18.07
CA ALA A 228 -3.14 13.17 -19.06
C ALA A 228 -2.06 12.27 -19.69
N SER A 229 -1.56 11.28 -18.94
CA SER A 229 -0.51 10.37 -19.42
C SER A 229 -1.00 9.23 -20.31
N VAL A 230 -2.27 8.84 -20.18
CA VAL A 230 -2.86 7.73 -20.95
C VAL A 230 -3.64 8.25 -22.15
N ARG A 231 -3.41 7.66 -23.33
CA ARG A 231 -4.25 7.87 -24.51
C ARG A 231 -5.42 6.89 -24.44
N VAL A 232 -6.64 7.41 -24.56
CA VAL A 232 -7.81 6.54 -24.79
C VAL A 232 -7.88 6.28 -26.30
N PRO A 233 -8.08 5.02 -26.73
CA PRO A 233 -8.31 4.69 -28.13
C PRO A 233 -9.45 5.47 -28.77
#